data_AF-A0ABD5DGV2-F1
#
_entry.id   AF-A0ABD5DGV2-F1
#
_cell.length_a   1.000
_cell.length_b   1.000
_cell.length_c   1.000
_cell.angle_alpha   90.00
_cell.angle_beta   90.00
_cell.angle_gamma   90.00
#
_symmetry.space_group_name_H-M   'P 1'
#
loop_
_entity.id
_entity.type
_entity.pdbx_description
1 polymer ?
#
loop_
_entity_poly.entity_id
_entity_poly.type
_entity_poly.pdbx_seq_one_letter_code
_entity_poly.pdbx_strand_id
1 'polypeptide(L)'
;PSEFKVMVEQEILPRLRQRYTLPDPPVCLRLTTFGRSESELAQSLNPLTLPPGVVMGYRSSMPIIELKLTGPANQRDAMLALWPEVRK
;
A
#
# COMPACT_ATOMS: atom_id res chain seq x y z
N PRO A 1 -18.34 9.46 -7.96
CA PRO A 1 -18.74 10.67 -8.73
C PRO A 1 -17.63 11.71 -8.69
N SER A 2 -17.35 12.38 -9.81
CA SER A 2 -16.31 13.42 -9.90
C SER A 2 -16.60 14.59 -8.96
N GLU A 3 -17.86 15.00 -8.84
CA GLU A 3 -18.32 16.11 -7.99
C GLU A 3 -18.01 15.86 -6.50
N PHE A 4 -18.26 14.64 -6.01
CA PHE A 4 -17.96 14.27 -4.63
C PHE A 4 -16.46 14.38 -4.32
N LYS A 5 -15.60 14.01 -5.27
CA LYS A 5 -14.14 14.13 -5.10
C LYS A 5 -13.73 15.60 -4.94
N VAL A 6 -14.29 16.50 -5.74
CA VAL A 6 -14.05 17.95 -5.63
C VAL A 6 -14.47 18.47 -4.27
N MET A 7 -15.68 18.11 -3.80
CA MET A 7 -16.15 18.50 -2.47
C MET A 7 -15.25 17.99 -1.34
N VAL A 8 -14.79 16.74 -1.42
CA VAL A 8 -13.90 16.15 -0.41
C VAL A 8 -12.56 16.88 -0.36
N GLU A 9 -11.96 17.14 -1.53
CA GLU A 9 -10.63 17.74 -1.64
C GLU A 9 -10.62 19.23 -1.27
N GLN A 10 -11.64 20.00 -1.71
CA GLN A 10 -11.65 21.45 -1.57
C GLN A 10 -12.39 21.95 -0.33
N GLU A 11 -13.36 21.21 0.20
CA GLU A 11 -14.17 21.67 1.34
C GLU A 11 -14.01 20.79 2.59
N ILE A 12 -14.19 19.48 2.47
CA ILE A 12 -14.26 18.59 3.64
C ILE A 12 -12.90 18.43 4.31
N LEU A 13 -11.86 18.05 3.56
CA LEU A 13 -10.53 17.82 4.12
C LEU A 13 -9.90 19.08 4.74
N PRO A 14 -9.97 20.27 4.13
CA PRO A 14 -9.45 21.50 4.75
C PRO A 14 -10.13 21.82 6.07
N ARG A 15 -11.46 21.70 6.16
CA ARG A 15 -12.22 21.94 7.39
C ARG A 15 -11.85 20.95 8.51
N LEU A 16 -11.58 19.69 8.16
CA LEU A 16 -11.13 18.68 9.13
C LEU A 16 -9.73 18.98 9.65
N ARG A 17 -8.78 19.33 8.77
CA ARG A 17 -7.41 19.68 9.14
C ARG A 17 -7.30 20.91 10.05
N GLN A 18 -8.26 21.84 9.95
CA GLN A 18 -8.32 23.00 10.84
C GLN A 18 -8.79 22.65 12.27
N ARG A 19 -9.53 21.54 12.44
CA ARG A 19 -10.18 21.16 13.71
C ARG A 19 -9.51 19.97 14.40
N TYR A 20 -8.79 19.14 13.66
CA TYR A 20 -8.23 17.89 14.16
C TYR A 20 -6.79 17.70 13.67
N THR A 21 -5.96 17.14 14.56
CA THR A 21 -4.67 16.57 14.19
C THR A 21 -4.90 15.22 13.53
N LEU A 22 -4.79 15.17 12.21
CA LEU A 22 -4.91 13.91 11.47
C LEU A 22 -3.58 13.15 11.56
N PRO A 23 -3.61 11.82 11.73
CA PRO A 23 -2.40 11.01 11.63
C PRO A 23 -1.84 11.07 10.21
N ASP A 24 -0.55 10.78 10.08
CA ASP A 24 0.07 10.67 8.77
C ASP A 24 -0.65 9.62 7.90
N PRO A 25 -0.84 9.91 6.60
CA PRO A 25 -1.48 8.96 5.71
C PRO A 25 -0.67 7.67 5.64
N PRO A 26 -1.32 6.51 5.53
CA PRO A 26 -0.62 5.24 5.38
C PRO A 26 0.22 5.23 4.09
N VAL A 27 1.35 4.55 4.14
CA VAL A 27 2.26 4.38 3.02
C VAL A 27 1.86 3.12 2.26
N CYS A 28 1.92 3.17 0.93
CA CYS A 28 1.66 2.03 0.06
C CYS A 28 2.80 1.90 -0.96
N LEU A 29 3.58 0.82 -0.86
CA LEU A 29 4.53 0.42 -1.90
C LEU A 29 3.83 -0.53 -2.88
N ARG A 30 4.14 -0.41 -4.17
CA ARG A 30 3.49 -1.17 -5.25
C ARG A 30 4.53 -1.81 -6.15
N LEU A 31 4.39 -3.10 -6.40
CA LEU A 31 5.21 -3.85 -7.35
C LEU A 31 4.29 -4.51 -8.37
N THR A 32 4.59 -4.33 -9.65
CA THR A 32 3.88 -5.01 -10.73
C THR A 32 4.82 -6.04 -11.35
N THR A 33 4.38 -7.29 -11.37
CA THR A 33 5.11 -8.40 -11.97
C THR A 33 4.35 -8.91 -13.20
N PHE A 34 5.10 -9.34 -14.20
CA PHE A 34 4.56 -9.98 -15.41
C PHE A 34 5.08 -11.41 -15.50
N GLY A 35 4.23 -12.36 -15.92
CA GLY A 35 4.64 -13.74 -16.15
C GLY A 35 4.86 -14.60 -14.90
N ARG A 36 4.58 -14.09 -13.69
CA ARG A 36 4.51 -14.87 -12.44
C ARG A 36 3.08 -14.98 -11.95
N SER A 37 2.72 -16.13 -11.37
CA SER A 37 1.38 -16.34 -10.80
C SER A 37 1.26 -15.77 -9.38
N GLU A 38 0.04 -15.45 -8.96
CA GLU A 38 -0.22 -15.01 -7.58
C GLU A 38 0.23 -16.06 -6.56
N SER A 39 -0.03 -17.35 -6.83
CA SER A 39 0.34 -18.43 -5.92
C SER A 39 1.85 -18.58 -5.74
N GLU A 40 2.62 -18.40 -6.81
CA GLU A 40 4.09 -18.43 -6.76
C GLU A 40 4.65 -17.26 -5.93
N LEU A 41 4.12 -16.05 -6.14
CA LEU A 41 4.48 -14.86 -5.37
C LEU A 41 4.07 -14.99 -3.90
N ALA A 42 2.88 -15.52 -3.63
CA ALA A 42 2.43 -15.74 -2.27
C ALA A 42 3.35 -16.72 -1.54
N GLN A 43 3.78 -17.81 -2.19
CA GLN A 43 4.70 -18.77 -1.60
C GLN A 43 6.09 -18.19 -1.30
N SER A 44 6.64 -17.37 -2.20
CA SER A 44 7.95 -16.74 -1.98
C SER A 44 7.93 -15.68 -0.87
N LEU A 45 6.79 -15.03 -0.66
CA LEU A 45 6.63 -13.94 0.30
C LEU A 45 6.05 -14.36 1.65
N ASN A 46 5.39 -15.52 1.73
CA ASN A 46 4.86 -16.08 2.98
C ASN A 46 5.89 -16.20 4.13
N PRO A 47 7.17 -16.56 3.88
CA PRO A 47 8.16 -16.62 4.97
C PRO A 47 8.62 -15.24 5.48
N LEU A 48 8.29 -14.15 4.80
CA LEU A 48 8.71 -12.81 5.20
C LEU A 48 7.91 -12.35 6.43
N THR A 49 8.62 -11.93 7.47
CA THR A 49 8.00 -11.33 8.65
C THR A 49 7.69 -9.87 8.37
N LEU A 50 6.40 -9.51 8.35
CA LEU A 50 5.97 -8.14 8.12
C LEU A 50 6.07 -7.31 9.40
N PRO A 51 6.46 -6.02 9.32
CA PRO A 51 6.42 -5.11 10.46
C PRO A 51 4.99 -4.93 11.01
N PRO A 52 4.83 -4.53 12.28
CA PRO A 52 3.51 -4.37 12.90
C PRO A 52 2.66 -3.32 12.17
N GLY A 53 1.41 -3.68 11.87
CA GLY A 53 0.48 -2.82 11.14
C GLY A 53 0.73 -2.74 9.63
N VAL A 54 1.70 -3.49 9.09
CA VAL A 54 1.94 -3.62 7.66
C VAL A 54 1.21 -4.85 7.11
N VAL A 55 0.56 -4.69 5.96
CA VAL A 55 -0.20 -5.73 5.27
C VAL A 55 0.28 -5.88 3.84
N MET A 56 0.49 -7.12 3.41
CA MET A 56 0.75 -7.48 2.02
C MET A 56 -0.58 -7.85 1.32
N GLY A 57 -0.89 -7.20 0.21
CA GLY A 57 -2.05 -7.49 -0.63
C GLY A 57 -1.65 -7.85 -2.05
N TYR A 58 -2.45 -8.72 -2.68
CA TYR A 58 -2.26 -9.19 -4.05
C TYR A 58 -3.47 -8.81 -4.89
N ARG A 59 -3.22 -8.33 -6.11
CA ARG A 59 -4.28 -8.05 -7.08
C ARG A 59 -3.88 -8.63 -8.43
N SER A 60 -4.57 -9.67 -8.85
CA SER A 60 -4.46 -10.20 -10.20
C SER A 60 -5.19 -9.29 -11.19
N SER A 61 -4.53 -8.95 -12.30
CA SER A 61 -5.11 -8.19 -13.41
C SER A 61 -4.43 -8.67 -14.68
N MET A 62 -4.97 -9.69 -15.35
CA MET A 62 -4.30 -10.30 -16.52
C MET A 62 -3.77 -9.23 -17.49
N PRO A 63 -2.51 -9.32 -17.94
CA PRO A 63 -1.50 -10.38 -17.70
C PRO A 63 -0.55 -10.13 -16.51
N ILE A 64 -0.86 -9.16 -15.65
CA ILE A 64 0.01 -8.72 -14.55
C ILE A 64 -0.54 -9.12 -13.18
N ILE A 65 0.37 -9.29 -12.22
CA ILE A 65 0.03 -9.34 -10.80
C ILE A 65 0.59 -8.07 -10.14
N GLU A 66 -0.24 -7.39 -9.37
CA GLU A 66 0.17 -6.25 -8.55
C GLU A 66 0.24 -6.67 -7.09
N LEU A 67 1.39 -6.42 -6.46
CA LEU A 67 1.59 -6.55 -5.02
C LEU A 67 1.55 -5.17 -4.37
N LYS A 68 0.90 -5.09 -3.22
CA LYS A 68 0.78 -3.88 -2.41
C LYS A 68 1.23 -4.15 -0.99
N LEU A 69 2.26 -3.43 -0.55
CA LEU A 69 2.65 -3.40 0.86
C LEU A 69 2.13 -2.10 1.47
N THR A 70 1.15 -2.19 2.37
CA THR A 70 0.47 -1.03 2.96
C THR A 70 0.70 -1.01 4.47
N GLY A 71 1.08 0.14 5.03
CA GLY A 71 1.34 0.26 6.47
C GLY A 71 1.32 1.71 6.96
N PRO A 72 1.44 1.92 8.28
CA PRO A 72 1.51 3.26 8.85
C PRO A 72 2.80 3.99 8.42
N ALA A 73 2.76 5.33 8.38
CA ALA A 73 3.88 6.13 7.87
C ALA A 73 5.18 5.95 8.66
N ASN A 74 5.09 5.69 9.96
CA ASN A 74 6.25 5.40 10.82
C ASN A 74 6.95 4.07 10.50
N GLN A 75 6.32 3.17 9.74
CA GLN A 75 6.91 1.91 9.27
C GLN A 75 7.50 2.03 7.86
N ARG A 76 7.52 3.23 7.27
CA ARG A 76 8.02 3.45 5.90
C ARG A 76 9.42 2.90 5.68
N ASP A 77 10.36 3.19 6.60
CA ASP A 77 11.75 2.75 6.44
C ASP A 77 11.89 1.23 6.58
N ALA A 78 11.14 0.62 7.50
CA ALA A 78 11.07 -0.84 7.63
C ALA A 78 10.48 -1.50 6.38
N MET A 79 9.42 -0.91 5.82
CA MET A 79 8.82 -1.36 4.56
C MET A 79 9.80 -1.24 3.39
N LEU A 80 10.55 -0.13 3.30
CA LEU A 80 11.56 0.08 2.27
C LEU A 80 12.75 -0.87 2.41
N ALA A 81 13.14 -1.22 3.65
CA ALA A 81 14.18 -2.20 3.91
C ALA A 81 13.76 -3.63 3.51
N LEU A 82 12.49 -3.98 3.70
CA LEU A 82 11.92 -5.27 3.27
C LEU A 82 11.70 -5.33 1.74
N TRP A 83 11.46 -4.18 1.10
CA TRP A 83 11.05 -4.10 -0.30
C TRP A 83 11.96 -4.81 -1.32
N PRO A 84 13.30 -4.83 -1.19
CA PRO A 84 14.18 -5.59 -2.08
C PRO A 84 13.94 -7.10 -2.02
N GLU A 85 13.55 -7.65 -0.87
CA GLU A 85 13.23 -9.08 -0.74
C GLU A 85 11.92 -9.42 -1.45
N VAL A 86 10.97 -8.50 -1.43
CA VAL A 86 9.69 -8.63 -2.14
C VAL A 86 9.88 -8.64 -3.66
N ARG A 87 10.99 -8.08 -4.17
CA ARG A 87 11.28 -7.97 -5.61
C ARG A 87 12.04 -9.18 -6.19
N LYS A 88 12.46 -10.15 -5.38
CA LYS A 88 13.17 -11.35 -5.85
C LYS A 88 12.22 -12.32 -6.56
#